data_AF-A0A2R6JWB9-F1
#
_entry.id   AF-A0A2R6JWB9-F1
#
_cell.length_a   1.000
_cell.length_b   1.000
_cell.length_c   1.000
_cell.angle_alpha   90.00
_cell.angle_beta   90.00
_cell.angle_gamma   90.00
#
_symmetry.space_group_name_H-M   'P 1'
#
loop_
_entity.id
_entity.type
_entity.pdbx_description
1 polymer ?
#
loop_
_entity_poly.entity_id
_entity_poly.type
_entity_poly.pdbx_seq_one_letter_code
_entity_poly.pdbx_strand_id
1 'polypeptide(L)'
;MSGDYHTTATYPTEKQHQRWKTRADDMDMNMSEFVEAMVEADMKKFDAATVEPDETNRELRAQHNDLKSELDHCRERNRELEDQLHHGERGEIRDHVRANPGIAYEEIVQYLLDTVPQRATMHLNDLEGDALRVEDEGYYIRDEPTGSDDNGWS
;
A
#
# COMPACT_ATOMS: atom_id res chain seq x y z
N MET A 1 21.85 -46.76 -11.04
CA MET A 1 23.12 -46.01 -11.07
C MET A 1 23.54 -45.82 -9.63
N SER A 2 24.71 -46.33 -9.23
CA SER A 2 25.21 -46.15 -7.87
C SER A 2 25.71 -44.72 -7.75
N GLY A 3 24.95 -43.85 -7.09
CA GLY A 3 25.42 -42.50 -6.79
C GLY A 3 26.55 -42.58 -5.77
N ASP A 4 27.66 -41.91 -6.03
CA ASP A 4 28.80 -41.83 -5.11
C ASP A 4 28.43 -40.95 -3.91
N TYR A 5 27.74 -41.53 -2.92
CA TYR A 5 27.44 -40.85 -1.65
C TYR A 5 28.63 -40.99 -0.70
N HIS A 6 29.09 -39.88 -0.13
CA HIS A 6 30.09 -39.88 0.93
C HIS A 6 29.45 -39.54 2.27
N THR A 7 29.62 -40.41 3.27
CA THR A 7 29.10 -40.17 4.61
C THR A 7 29.80 -38.97 5.24
N THR A 8 29.03 -37.95 5.58
CA THR A 8 29.51 -36.77 6.31
C THR A 8 28.80 -36.70 7.66
N ALA A 9 29.57 -36.75 8.75
CA ALA A 9 29.02 -36.65 10.10
C ALA A 9 29.08 -35.19 10.58
N THR A 10 27.99 -34.74 11.21
CA THR A 10 27.92 -33.45 11.89
C THR A 10 27.51 -33.66 13.34
N TYR A 11 27.85 -32.72 14.21
CA TYR A 11 27.58 -32.81 15.65
C TYR A 11 26.75 -31.61 16.13
N PRO A 12 25.44 -31.58 15.82
CA PRO A 12 24.57 -30.52 16.31
C PRO A 12 24.34 -30.62 17.82
N THR A 13 24.04 -29.50 18.46
CA THR A 13 23.49 -29.52 19.83
C THR A 13 22.11 -30.17 19.84
N GLU A 14 21.70 -30.73 20.99
CA GLU A 14 20.39 -31.38 21.13
C GLU A 14 19.23 -30.45 20.70
N LYS A 15 19.31 -29.17 21.05
CA LYS A 15 18.31 -28.17 20.64
C LYS A 15 18.26 -27.95 19.12
N GLN A 16 19.40 -28.02 18.43
CA GLN A 16 19.44 -27.92 16.97
C GLN A 16 18.86 -29.17 16.33
N HIS A 17 19.27 -30.34 16.80
CA HIS A 17 18.79 -31.62 16.30
C HIS A 17 17.26 -31.75 16.41
N GLN A 18 16.67 -31.38 17.55
CA GLN A 18 15.20 -31.41 17.72
C GLN A 18 14.48 -30.43 16.78
N ARG A 19 14.99 -29.21 16.60
CA ARG A 19 14.40 -28.24 15.67
C ARG A 19 14.48 -28.69 14.22
N TRP A 20 15.56 -29.36 13.84
CA TRP A 20 15.72 -29.92 12.51
C TRP A 20 14.78 -31.09 12.30
N LYS A 21 14.61 -31.94 13.32
CA LYS A 21 13.67 -33.05 13.28
C LYS A 21 12.25 -32.58 13.03
N THR A 22 11.78 -31.59 13.79
CA THR A 22 10.45 -31.01 13.59
C THR A 22 10.26 -30.47 12.18
N ARG A 23 11.25 -29.75 11.64
CA ARG A 23 11.16 -29.22 10.27
C ARG A 23 11.24 -30.29 9.19
N ALA A 24 12.02 -31.35 9.40
CA ALA A 24 12.09 -32.48 8.49
C ALA A 24 10.73 -33.21 8.45
N ASP A 25 10.13 -33.44 9.61
CA ASP A 25 8.79 -34.02 9.74
C ASP A 25 7.72 -33.12 9.06
N ASP A 26 7.79 -31.80 9.23
CA ASP A 26 6.89 -30.83 8.57
C ASP A 26 7.00 -30.87 7.03
N MET A 27 8.17 -31.25 6.50
CA MET A 27 8.46 -31.33 5.07
C MET A 27 8.35 -32.75 4.50
N ASP A 28 7.94 -33.73 5.31
CA ASP A 28 7.88 -35.16 4.98
C ASP A 28 9.23 -35.71 4.46
N MET A 29 10.34 -35.22 5.03
CA MET A 29 11.71 -35.57 4.67
C MET A 29 12.41 -36.32 5.80
N ASN A 30 13.35 -37.20 5.46
CA ASN A 30 14.22 -37.78 6.48
C ASN A 30 15.31 -36.78 6.92
N MET A 31 15.89 -37.00 8.10
CA MET A 31 16.87 -36.06 8.69
C MET A 31 18.09 -35.81 7.77
N SER A 32 18.58 -36.84 7.09
CA SER A 32 19.73 -36.72 6.21
C SER A 32 19.40 -35.90 4.97
N GLU A 33 18.23 -36.14 4.35
CA GLU A 33 17.72 -35.37 3.21
C GLU A 33 17.48 -33.91 3.59
N PHE A 34 16.91 -33.66 4.78
CA PHE A 34 16.67 -32.32 5.27
C PHE A 34 17.98 -31.55 5.53
N VAL A 35 19.00 -32.20 6.12
CA VAL A 35 20.31 -31.58 6.34
C VAL A 35 21.04 -31.34 5.03
N GLU A 36 20.97 -32.28 4.08
CA GLU A 36 21.52 -32.11 2.72
C GLU A 36 20.87 -30.91 2.01
N ALA A 37 19.53 -30.85 1.98
CA ALA A 37 18.79 -29.76 1.36
C ALA A 37 19.05 -28.41 2.04
N MET A 38 19.17 -28.40 3.38
CA MET A 38 19.50 -27.18 4.13
C MET A 38 20.90 -26.68 3.79
N VAL A 39 21.89 -27.57 3.75
CA VAL A 39 23.27 -27.23 3.40
C VAL A 39 23.36 -26.78 1.95
N GLU A 40 22.67 -27.45 1.02
CA GLU A 40 22.63 -27.05 -0.39
C GLU A 40 21.94 -25.69 -0.56
N ALA A 41 20.86 -25.43 0.17
CA ALA A 41 20.18 -24.13 0.15
C ALA A 41 21.04 -23.02 0.76
N ASP A 42 21.82 -23.31 1.80
CA ASP A 42 22.75 -22.34 2.39
C ASP A 42 23.93 -22.08 1.44
N MET A 43 24.49 -23.13 0.82
CA MET A 43 25.52 -23.01 -0.22
C MET A 43 25.02 -22.21 -1.42
N LYS A 44 23.78 -22.39 -1.86
CA LYS A 44 23.15 -21.54 -2.90
C LYS A 44 23.06 -20.07 -2.50
N LYS A 45 22.90 -19.75 -1.21
CA LYS A 45 22.97 -18.36 -0.73
C LYS A 45 24.40 -17.81 -0.76
N PHE A 46 25.41 -18.65 -0.56
CA PHE A 46 26.81 -18.28 -0.70
C PHE A 46 27.24 -18.14 -2.17
N ASP A 47 26.73 -18.97 -3.07
CA ASP A 47 26.93 -18.81 -4.52
C ASP A 47 26.17 -17.59 -5.07
N ALA A 48 24.96 -17.33 -4.55
CA ALA A 48 24.23 -16.10 -4.82
C ALA A 48 24.91 -14.85 -4.24
N ALA A 49 25.85 -14.98 -3.29
CA ALA A 49 26.67 -13.86 -2.83
C ALA A 49 27.75 -13.46 -3.85
N THR A 50 27.95 -14.23 -4.94
CA THR A 50 28.78 -13.84 -6.10
C THR A 50 28.01 -12.98 -7.11
N VAL A 51 26.68 -12.91 -7.00
CA VAL A 51 25.83 -12.00 -7.79
C VAL A 51 25.37 -10.89 -6.84
N GLU A 52 25.95 -9.70 -6.95
CA GLU A 52 25.75 -8.58 -6.02
C GLU A 52 24.29 -8.41 -5.55
N PRO A 53 23.97 -8.75 -4.28
CA PRO A 53 22.65 -8.55 -3.73
C PRO A 53 22.71 -7.36 -2.77
N ASP A 54 22.87 -6.15 -3.28
CA ASP A 54 22.77 -4.97 -2.40
C ASP A 54 22.22 -3.70 -3.07
N GLU A 55 22.32 -3.51 -4.38
CA GLU A 55 21.68 -2.35 -5.03
C GLU A 55 20.16 -2.53 -5.15
N THR A 56 19.67 -3.61 -5.76
CA THR A 56 18.23 -3.76 -6.07
C THR A 56 17.34 -3.82 -4.83
N ASN A 57 17.79 -4.48 -3.75
CA ASN A 57 17.02 -4.58 -2.51
C ASN A 57 17.09 -3.32 -1.64
N ARG A 58 18.14 -2.50 -1.76
CA ARG A 58 18.19 -1.19 -1.09
C ARG A 58 17.39 -0.17 -1.86
N GLU A 59 17.46 -0.19 -3.19
CA GLU A 59 16.66 0.66 -4.08
C GLU A 59 15.16 0.39 -3.92
N LEU A 60 14.74 -0.88 -3.86
CA LEU A 60 13.34 -1.25 -3.58
C LEU A 60 12.86 -0.75 -2.21
N ARG A 61 13.70 -0.81 -1.18
CA ARG A 61 13.35 -0.28 0.15
C ARG A 61 13.31 1.24 0.17
N ALA A 62 14.19 1.90 -0.56
CA ALA A 62 14.17 3.36 -0.72
C ALA A 62 12.88 3.80 -1.42
N GLN A 63 12.59 3.23 -2.59
CA GLN A 63 11.36 3.51 -3.35
C GLN A 63 10.10 3.24 -2.52
N HIS A 64 10.07 2.13 -1.78
CA HIS A 64 8.94 1.82 -0.90
C HIS A 64 8.79 2.83 0.25
N ASN A 65 9.88 3.29 0.85
CA ASN A 65 9.83 4.29 1.92
C ASN A 65 9.44 5.68 1.40
N ASP A 66 9.88 6.04 0.20
CA ASP A 66 9.51 7.29 -0.46
C ASP A 66 8.02 7.31 -0.79
N LEU A 67 7.51 6.24 -1.42
CA LEU A 67 6.08 6.08 -1.71
C LEU A 67 5.23 6.06 -0.44
N LYS A 68 5.71 5.43 0.63
CA LYS A 68 5.02 5.43 1.93
C LYS A 68 4.96 6.84 2.53
N SER A 69 6.06 7.59 2.44
CA SER A 69 6.13 8.97 2.95
C SER A 69 5.20 9.90 2.18
N GLU A 70 5.14 9.74 0.85
CA GLU A 70 4.21 10.48 -0.01
C GLU A 70 2.75 10.12 0.30
N LEU A 71 2.44 8.82 0.47
CA LEU A 71 1.11 8.36 0.85
C LEU A 71 0.68 8.91 2.23
N ASP A 72 1.59 8.91 3.21
CA ASP A 72 1.30 9.43 4.54
C ASP A 72 1.10 10.95 4.51
N HIS A 73 1.90 11.69 3.74
CA HIS A 73 1.71 13.13 3.49
C HIS A 73 0.35 13.41 2.83
N CYS A 74 0.00 12.67 1.78
CA CYS A 74 -1.30 12.82 1.10
C CYS A 74 -2.47 12.54 2.04
N ARG A 75 -2.37 11.52 2.91
CA ARG A 75 -3.39 11.22 3.93
C ARG A 75 -3.51 12.30 4.99
N GLU A 76 -2.39 12.86 5.43
CA GLU A 76 -2.39 13.96 6.40
C GLU A 76 -3.00 15.22 5.79
N ARG A 77 -2.65 15.53 4.54
CA ARG A 77 -3.28 16.62 3.79
C ARG A 77 -4.78 16.42 3.61
N ASN A 78 -5.22 15.19 3.32
CA ASN A 78 -6.64 14.87 3.21
C ASN A 78 -7.36 15.10 4.54
N ARG A 79 -6.79 14.65 5.67
CA ARG A 79 -7.36 14.92 7.00
C ARG A 79 -7.42 16.41 7.31
N GLU A 80 -6.39 17.19 6.98
CA GLU A 80 -6.42 18.65 7.18
C GLU A 80 -7.52 19.31 6.35
N LEU A 81 -7.73 18.87 5.12
CA LEU A 81 -8.78 19.38 4.24
C LEU A 81 -10.18 18.95 4.72
N GLU A 82 -10.34 17.70 5.15
CA GLU A 82 -11.57 17.19 5.78
C GLU A 82 -11.87 17.95 7.08
N ASP A 83 -10.87 18.20 7.92
CA ASP A 83 -11.02 18.97 9.15
C ASP A 83 -11.40 20.41 8.86
N GLN A 84 -10.80 21.05 7.85
CA GLN A 84 -11.17 22.40 7.40
C GLN A 84 -12.61 22.43 6.86
N LEU A 85 -13.01 21.44 6.09
CA LEU A 85 -14.36 21.31 5.54
C LEU A 85 -15.40 21.12 6.66
N HIS A 86 -15.14 20.18 7.59
CA HIS A 86 -16.01 19.90 8.71
C HIS A 86 -16.07 21.04 9.75
N HIS A 87 -14.96 21.75 10.00
CA HIS A 87 -14.98 22.96 10.82
C HIS A 87 -15.71 24.11 10.13
N GLY A 88 -15.61 24.22 8.79
CA GLY A 88 -16.35 25.19 8.00
C GLY A 88 -17.86 24.99 8.10
N GLU A 89 -18.36 23.78 7.84
CA GLU A 89 -19.81 23.49 7.88
C GLU A 89 -20.40 23.65 9.28
N ARG A 90 -19.75 23.06 10.30
CA ARG A 90 -20.23 23.19 11.69
C ARG A 90 -20.08 24.61 12.22
N GLY A 91 -19.03 25.31 11.79
CA GLY A 91 -18.79 26.71 12.10
C GLY A 91 -19.87 27.62 11.51
N GLU A 92 -20.20 27.41 10.23
CA GLU A 92 -21.25 28.17 9.54
C GLU A 92 -22.64 27.89 10.10
N ILE A 93 -22.99 26.63 10.39
CA ILE A 93 -24.26 26.32 11.06
C ILE A 93 -24.31 27.05 12.41
N ARG A 94 -23.22 27.00 13.18
CA ARG A 94 -23.15 27.68 14.48
C ARG A 94 -23.30 29.20 14.34
N ASP A 95 -22.64 29.81 13.36
CA ASP A 95 -22.69 31.25 13.14
C ASP A 95 -24.05 31.68 12.58
N HIS A 96 -24.67 30.86 11.73
CA HIS A 96 -26.02 31.05 11.21
C HIS A 96 -27.09 30.95 12.30
N VAL A 97 -27.00 29.95 13.19
CA VAL A 97 -27.88 29.79 14.36
C VAL A 97 -27.65 30.90 15.38
N ARG A 98 -26.40 31.38 15.54
CA ARG A 98 -26.09 32.51 16.41
C ARG A 98 -26.67 33.82 15.88
N ALA A 99 -26.64 34.03 14.57
CA ALA A 99 -27.23 35.19 13.91
C ALA A 99 -28.77 35.12 13.92
N ASN A 100 -29.35 33.91 13.92
CA ASN A 100 -30.79 33.66 13.88
C ASN A 100 -31.23 32.74 15.04
N PRO A 101 -31.27 33.25 16.29
CA PRO A 101 -31.63 32.43 17.44
C PRO A 101 -33.08 31.96 17.37
N GLY A 102 -33.29 30.66 17.58
CA GLY A 102 -34.62 30.03 17.50
C GLY A 102 -35.02 29.56 16.08
N ILE A 103 -34.09 29.61 15.12
CA ILE A 103 -34.26 29.08 13.77
C ILE A 103 -34.70 27.62 13.78
N ALA A 104 -35.67 27.29 12.91
CA ALA A 104 -36.19 25.94 12.77
C ALA A 104 -35.19 25.02 12.04
N TYR A 105 -35.26 23.73 12.32
CA TYR A 105 -34.42 22.72 11.67
C TYR A 105 -34.49 22.78 10.13
N GLU A 106 -35.70 22.99 9.58
CA GLU A 106 -35.92 23.08 8.14
C GLU A 106 -35.18 24.28 7.51
N GLU A 107 -35.09 25.41 8.21
CA GLU A 107 -34.37 26.58 7.71
C GLU A 107 -32.84 26.40 7.80
N ILE A 108 -32.34 25.65 8.79
CA ILE A 108 -30.92 25.24 8.83
C ILE A 108 -30.59 24.30 7.66
N VAL A 109 -31.48 23.35 7.35
CA VAL A 109 -31.31 22.44 6.21
C VAL A 109 -31.35 23.22 4.90
N GLN A 110 -32.26 24.18 4.75
CA GLN A 110 -32.32 25.03 3.55
C GLN A 110 -31.05 25.86 3.39
N TYR A 111 -30.54 26.46 4.46
CA TYR A 111 -29.27 27.19 4.45
C TYR A 111 -28.10 26.33 3.99
N LEU A 112 -28.04 25.07 4.43
CA LEU A 112 -27.04 24.12 3.96
C LEU A 112 -27.22 23.82 2.47
N LEU A 113 -28.45 23.51 2.03
CA LEU A 113 -28.75 23.24 0.63
C LEU A 113 -28.42 24.43 -0.30
N ASP A 114 -28.52 25.66 0.19
CA ASP A 114 -28.20 26.86 -0.58
C ASP A 114 -26.70 27.14 -0.64
N THR A 115 -25.91 26.64 0.32
CA THR A 115 -24.46 26.89 0.43
C THR A 115 -23.59 25.70 -0.02
N VAL A 116 -24.13 24.49 -0.06
CA VAL A 116 -23.45 23.29 -0.57
C VAL A 116 -23.13 23.39 -2.07
N PRO A 117 -24.01 23.88 -2.96
CA PRO A 117 -23.73 23.92 -4.41
C PRO A 117 -22.53 24.81 -4.77
N GLN A 118 -22.40 26.01 -4.18
CA GLN A 118 -21.27 26.89 -4.50
C GLN A 118 -19.93 26.28 -4.10
N ARG A 119 -19.91 25.47 -3.02
CA ARG A 119 -18.71 24.77 -2.54
C ARG A 119 -18.42 23.49 -3.32
N ALA A 120 -19.47 22.75 -3.68
CA ALA A 120 -19.35 21.60 -4.58
C ALA A 120 -18.72 22.04 -5.91
N THR A 121 -19.13 23.19 -6.46
CA THR A 121 -18.50 23.76 -7.67
C THR A 121 -17.02 24.09 -7.47
N MET A 122 -16.64 24.67 -6.33
CA MET A 122 -15.22 24.94 -6.02
C MET A 122 -14.40 23.66 -5.99
N HIS A 123 -14.86 22.64 -5.27
CA HIS A 123 -14.15 21.36 -5.16
C HIS A 123 -14.13 20.57 -6.46
N LEU A 124 -15.20 20.63 -7.26
CA LEU A 124 -15.24 19.99 -8.58
C LEU A 124 -14.27 20.66 -9.55
N ASN A 125 -14.13 21.99 -9.51
CA ASN A 125 -13.13 22.71 -10.30
C ASN A 125 -11.68 22.37 -9.87
N ASP A 126 -11.43 22.21 -8.57
CA ASP A 126 -10.11 21.83 -8.06
C ASP A 126 -9.72 20.39 -8.47
N LEU A 127 -10.71 19.51 -8.60
CA LEU A 127 -10.52 18.10 -9.00
C LEU A 127 -10.54 17.92 -10.53
N GLU A 128 -11.11 18.87 -11.27
CA GLU A 128 -11.15 18.87 -12.73
C GLU A 128 -9.74 19.03 -13.31
N GLY A 129 -9.33 18.06 -14.12
CA GLY A 129 -8.01 18.06 -14.77
C GLY A 129 -6.93 17.34 -13.98
N ASP A 130 -7.14 17.02 -12.71
CA ASP A 130 -6.26 16.16 -11.90
C ASP A 130 -6.84 14.74 -11.78
N ALA A 131 -7.90 14.57 -11.00
CA ALA A 131 -8.54 13.27 -10.73
C ALA A 131 -9.87 13.06 -11.47
N LEU A 132 -10.53 14.13 -11.90
CA LEU A 132 -11.83 14.07 -12.59
C LEU A 132 -11.73 14.61 -14.03
N ARG A 133 -12.46 13.95 -14.94
CA ARG A 133 -12.76 14.45 -16.29
C ARG A 133 -14.22 14.85 -16.40
N VAL A 134 -14.50 15.93 -17.11
CA VAL A 134 -15.86 16.41 -17.38
C VAL A 134 -16.22 16.11 -18.83
N GLU A 135 -17.29 15.33 -19.03
CA GLU A 135 -17.83 14.99 -20.36
C GLU A 135 -19.36 15.11 -20.31
N ASP A 136 -19.95 15.80 -21.30
CA ASP A 136 -21.41 15.94 -21.46
C ASP A 136 -22.18 16.20 -20.14
N GLU A 137 -21.73 17.20 -19.36
CA GLU A 137 -22.31 17.62 -18.07
C GLU A 137 -22.13 16.62 -16.90
N GLY A 138 -21.44 15.50 -17.12
CA GLY A 138 -21.11 14.50 -16.10
C GLY A 138 -19.65 14.57 -15.63
N TYR A 139 -19.42 14.21 -14.36
CA TYR A 139 -18.07 14.06 -13.78
C TYR A 139 -17.69 12.58 -13.72
N TYR A 140 -16.53 12.23 -14.26
CA TYR A 140 -16.01 10.86 -14.30
C TYR A 140 -14.61 10.81 -13.69
N ILE A 141 -14.28 9.70 -13.03
CA ILE A 141 -12.91 9.46 -12.56
C ILE A 141 -12.02 9.31 -13.78
N ARG A 142 -10.85 9.95 -13.74
CA ARG A 142 -9.84 9.80 -14.78
C ARG A 142 -9.22 8.41 -14.63
N ASP A 143 -9.39 7.56 -15.63
CA ASP A 143 -8.69 6.29 -15.69
C ASP A 143 -7.17 6.59 -15.75
N GLU A 144 -6.38 6.06 -14.82
CA GLU A 144 -4.93 6.05 -14.98
C GLU A 144 -4.60 5.46 -16.35
N PRO A 145 -3.62 6.00 -17.09
CA PRO A 145 -3.24 5.42 -18.36
C PRO A 145 -2.76 4.01 -18.08
N THR A 146 -3.64 3.03 -18.31
CA THR A 146 -3.25 1.63 -18.38
C THR A 146 -2.22 1.58 -19.48
N GLY A 147 -0.96 1.42 -19.06
CA GLY A 147 0.18 1.27 -19.93
C GLY A 147 -0.21 0.33 -21.04
N SER A 148 -0.32 0.87 -22.23
CA SER A 148 -0.76 0.14 -23.40
C SER A 148 0.37 -0.80 -23.77
N ASP A 149 0.29 -2.02 -23.27
CA ASP A 149 0.89 -3.15 -23.94
C ASP A 149 0.24 -3.28 -25.33
N ASP A 150 1.12 -3.22 -26.34
CA ASP A 150 1.17 -4.11 -27.50
C ASP A 150 0.84 -3.55 -28.91
N ASN A 151 1.90 -3.62 -29.74
CA ASN A 151 1.99 -3.95 -31.17
C ASN A 151 1.41 -3.06 -32.29
N GLY A 152 2.26 -2.78 -33.31
CA GLY A 152 1.75 -2.42 -34.65
C GLY A 152 2.70 -1.71 -35.62
N TRP A 153 3.68 -2.41 -36.18
CA TRP A 153 4.19 -2.31 -37.57
C TRP A 153 4.44 -0.92 -38.23
N SER A 154 5.70 -0.65 -38.55
CA SER A 154 6.17 -0.27 -39.91
C SER A 154 7.67 -0.45 -40.04
#